data_AF-E0S6Z3-F1
#
_entry.id   AF-E0S6Z3-F1
#
_cell.length_a   1.000
_cell.length_b   1.000
_cell.length_c   1.000
_cell.angle_alpha   90.00
_cell.angle_beta   90.00
_cell.angle_gamma   90.00
#
_symmetry.space_group_name_H-M   'P 1'
#
loop_
_entity.id
_entity.type
_entity.pdbx_description
1 polymer ?
#
loop_
_entity_poly.entity_id
_entity_poly.type
_entity_poly.pdbx_seq_one_letter_code
_entity_poly.pdbx_strand_id
1 'polypeptide(L)'
;METFKMIEAMRQKNRFSSGDYTGYKNYLKVEMRGRGQGEDRDLYKLESNLSKFFIFNSTRFLKSNLRILRRNRSEFGVMYSTLMRGMVGGLMEKPIEIGDLLELRKRLLPYKTFVGQIDALLESAPYSFDTSSLKTRYMWNDIAIGFRNDFERDQFLEGKAPQDGGYDADIATFILKVENKKKRLLSLIKSKPTKIVCISKKVEKLLETLDRLKVVLNENLVESAYVEKMINDTEELKAYYLNIAEFKRCLKWDDSIDGFKVPLSFKEVEPQILEVRDDLSYVSRKCLRGALSKYLEKSLQPTKPAIKVPFIPVLFDVARDYISYPAEDKNMEDLFKKLHMFK
;
A
#
# COMPACT_ATOMS: atom_id res chain seq x y z
N MET A 1 -30.10 2.80 -9.87
CA MET A 1 -28.82 2.50 -9.17
C MET A 1 -28.59 3.28 -7.86
N GLU A 2 -28.82 4.59 -7.80
CA GLU A 2 -28.56 5.40 -6.58
C GLU A 2 -29.22 4.87 -5.29
N THR A 3 -30.45 4.34 -5.39
CA THR A 3 -31.16 3.74 -4.26
C THR A 3 -30.41 2.56 -3.64
N PHE A 4 -29.79 1.70 -4.45
CA PHE A 4 -28.98 0.58 -3.96
C PHE A 4 -27.71 1.08 -3.25
N LYS A 5 -27.07 2.12 -3.79
CA LYS A 5 -25.91 2.77 -3.15
C LYS A 5 -26.28 3.33 -1.78
N MET A 6 -27.44 3.97 -1.65
CA MET A 6 -27.93 4.49 -0.38
C MET A 6 -28.21 3.36 0.62
N ILE A 7 -28.87 2.28 0.19
CA ILE A 7 -29.11 1.11 1.04
C ILE A 7 -27.79 0.47 1.49
N GLU A 8 -26.85 0.27 0.57
CA GLU A 8 -25.53 -0.30 0.88
C GLU A 8 -24.82 0.52 1.96
N ALA A 9 -24.79 1.85 1.81
CA ALA A 9 -24.19 2.75 2.81
C ALA A 9 -24.90 2.66 4.18
N MET A 10 -26.24 2.60 4.19
CA MET A 10 -27.02 2.44 5.42
C MET A 10 -26.72 1.09 6.10
N ARG A 11 -26.68 0.00 5.35
CA ARG A 11 -26.38 -1.35 5.84
C ARG A 11 -24.98 -1.46 6.41
N GLN A 12 -23.98 -0.90 5.72
CA GLN A 12 -22.59 -0.89 6.18
C GLN A 12 -22.43 -0.10 7.48
N LYS A 13 -22.98 1.12 7.55
CA LYS A 13 -22.90 1.98 8.74
C LYS A 13 -23.52 1.32 9.98
N ASN A 14 -24.58 0.54 9.79
CA ASN A 14 -25.34 -0.08 10.87
C ASN A 14 -25.11 -1.60 10.99
N ARG A 15 -23.94 -2.09 10.53
CA ARG A 15 -23.47 -3.47 10.75
C ARG A 15 -24.46 -4.57 10.35
N PHE A 16 -25.25 -4.32 9.30
CA PHE A 16 -26.24 -5.29 8.82
C PHE A 16 -25.60 -6.62 8.42
N SER A 17 -24.47 -6.58 7.70
CA SER A 17 -23.73 -7.79 7.28
C SER A 17 -23.13 -8.56 8.45
N SER A 18 -22.96 -7.93 9.61
CA SER A 18 -22.49 -8.58 10.84
C SER A 18 -23.63 -9.22 11.65
N GLY A 19 -24.86 -9.19 11.13
CA GLY A 19 -26.04 -9.80 11.78
C GLY A 19 -26.77 -8.88 12.77
N ASP A 20 -26.40 -7.60 12.90
CA ASP A 20 -27.12 -6.65 13.77
C ASP A 20 -28.41 -6.13 13.13
N TYR A 21 -29.34 -7.05 12.87
CA TYR A 21 -30.63 -6.73 12.26
C TYR A 21 -31.54 -5.93 13.20
N THR A 22 -31.37 -6.10 14.52
CA THR A 22 -32.16 -5.38 15.53
C THR A 22 -31.73 -3.92 15.62
N GLY A 23 -30.42 -3.65 15.69
CA GLY A 23 -29.87 -2.30 15.67
C GLY A 23 -30.24 -1.57 14.37
N TYR A 24 -30.05 -2.22 13.22
CA TYR A 24 -30.42 -1.64 11.93
C TYR A 24 -31.93 -1.33 11.84
N LYS A 25 -32.81 -2.24 12.28
CA LYS A 25 -34.25 -2.00 12.33
C LYS A 25 -34.62 -0.79 13.21
N ASN A 26 -33.95 -0.61 14.34
CA ASN A 26 -34.19 0.51 15.24
C ASN A 26 -33.77 1.84 14.61
N TYR A 27 -32.62 1.87 13.93
CA TYR A 27 -32.19 3.00 13.11
C TYR A 27 -33.26 3.38 12.07
N LEU A 28 -33.72 2.41 11.26
CA LEU A 28 -34.74 2.65 10.24
C LEU A 28 -36.07 3.17 10.85
N LYS A 29 -36.43 2.73 12.06
CA LYS A 29 -37.62 3.22 12.77
C LYS A 29 -37.51 4.69 13.15
N VAL A 30 -36.34 5.15 13.56
CA VAL A 30 -36.09 6.57 13.88
C VAL A 30 -36.17 7.41 12.62
N GLU A 31 -35.51 6.99 11.54
CA GLU A 31 -35.55 7.69 10.24
C GLU A 31 -36.99 7.81 9.69
N MET A 32 -37.81 6.78 9.85
CA MET A 32 -39.23 6.82 9.43
C MET A 32 -40.10 7.79 10.25
N ARG A 33 -39.71 8.17 11.48
CA ARG A 33 -40.48 9.13 12.30
C ARG A 33 -40.31 10.56 11.82
N GLY A 34 -39.17 10.88 11.20
CA GLY A 34 -38.87 12.20 10.67
C GLY A 34 -39.35 12.45 9.25
N ARG A 35 -39.91 11.44 8.56
CA ARG A 35 -40.31 11.52 7.14
C ARG A 35 -41.82 11.43 6.96
N GLY A 36 -42.36 12.26 6.05
CA GLY A 36 -43.76 12.22 5.62
C GLY A 36 -44.12 10.93 4.86
N GLN A 37 -45.39 10.80 4.44
CA GLN A 37 -45.79 9.71 3.53
C GLN A 37 -45.17 9.94 2.14
N GLY A 38 -44.59 8.91 1.52
CA GLY A 38 -43.94 9.00 0.20
C GLY A 38 -42.92 7.90 -0.07
N GLU A 39 -42.28 7.96 -1.25
CA GLU A 39 -41.34 6.94 -1.76
C GLU A 39 -40.14 6.70 -0.82
N ASP A 40 -39.62 7.76 -0.21
CA ASP A 40 -38.55 7.66 0.78
C ASP A 40 -38.95 6.78 1.95
N ARG A 41 -40.15 6.97 2.50
CA ARG A 41 -40.65 6.21 3.65
C ARG A 41 -40.86 4.74 3.29
N ASP A 42 -41.28 4.46 2.06
CA ASP A 42 -41.44 3.09 1.57
C ASP A 42 -40.11 2.34 1.52
N LEU A 43 -39.01 3.01 1.16
CA LEU A 43 -37.68 2.40 1.18
C LEU A 43 -37.26 1.93 2.58
N TYR A 44 -37.37 2.80 3.59
CA TYR A 44 -37.06 2.43 4.98
C TYR A 44 -37.98 1.32 5.49
N LYS A 45 -39.23 1.30 5.03
CA LYS A 45 -40.18 0.23 5.35
C LYS A 45 -39.77 -1.10 4.73
N LEU A 46 -39.28 -1.11 3.49
CA LEU A 46 -38.75 -2.31 2.82
C LEU A 46 -37.58 -2.91 3.62
N GLU A 47 -36.58 -2.09 3.96
CA GLU A 47 -35.41 -2.52 4.74
C GLU A 47 -35.78 -2.92 6.17
N SER A 48 -36.78 -2.26 6.78
CA SER A 48 -37.27 -2.62 8.12
C SER A 48 -37.94 -3.99 8.12
N ASN A 49 -38.75 -4.28 7.09
CA ASN A 49 -39.37 -5.58 6.92
C ASN A 49 -38.34 -6.67 6.58
N LEU A 50 -37.31 -6.35 5.80
CA LEU A 50 -36.20 -7.27 5.56
C LEU A 50 -35.48 -7.61 6.87
N SER A 51 -35.21 -6.62 7.71
CA SER A 51 -34.62 -6.84 9.04
C SER A 51 -35.52 -7.71 9.92
N LYS A 52 -36.84 -7.48 9.90
CA LYS A 52 -37.80 -8.33 10.62
C LYS A 52 -37.84 -9.76 10.08
N PHE A 53 -37.65 -9.95 8.78
CA PHE A 53 -37.52 -11.28 8.20
C PHE A 53 -36.32 -12.01 8.80
N PHE A 54 -35.13 -11.40 8.84
CA PHE A 54 -33.96 -12.02 9.45
C PHE A 54 -34.07 -12.23 10.97
N ILE A 55 -34.75 -11.34 11.70
CA ILE A 55 -34.95 -11.48 13.16
C ILE A 55 -35.95 -12.60 13.49
N PHE A 56 -37.06 -12.68 12.77
CA PHE A 56 -38.20 -13.54 13.12
C PHE A 56 -38.36 -14.75 12.20
N ASN A 57 -37.50 -14.88 11.18
CA ASN A 57 -37.57 -15.88 10.11
C ASN A 57 -38.98 -16.02 9.48
N SER A 58 -39.67 -14.89 9.27
CA SER A 58 -41.09 -14.89 8.85
C SER A 58 -41.30 -14.27 7.47
N THR A 59 -41.70 -15.10 6.50
CA THR A 59 -41.92 -14.69 5.10
C THR A 59 -43.05 -13.67 4.92
N ARG A 60 -43.92 -13.46 5.93
CA ARG A 60 -44.98 -12.43 5.90
C ARG A 60 -44.42 -11.02 5.65
N PHE A 61 -43.21 -10.74 6.15
CA PHE A 61 -42.56 -9.45 5.99
C PHE A 61 -42.06 -9.25 4.55
N LEU A 62 -41.52 -10.30 3.94
CA LEU A 62 -41.14 -10.30 2.52
C LEU A 62 -42.36 -10.17 1.60
N LYS A 63 -43.47 -10.87 1.91
CA LYS A 63 -44.76 -10.70 1.22
C LYS A 63 -45.30 -9.27 1.36
N SER A 64 -45.06 -8.60 2.50
CA SER A 64 -45.37 -7.17 2.65
C SER A 64 -44.51 -6.29 1.75
N ASN A 65 -43.22 -6.61 1.59
CA ASN A 65 -42.33 -5.89 0.68
C ASN A 65 -42.79 -6.00 -0.77
N LEU A 66 -43.15 -7.21 -1.21
CA LEU A 66 -43.64 -7.43 -2.56
C LEU A 66 -44.93 -6.65 -2.86
N ARG A 67 -45.81 -6.45 -1.87
CA ARG A 67 -47.01 -5.60 -2.03
C ARG A 67 -46.67 -4.13 -2.22
N ILE A 68 -45.67 -3.63 -1.50
CA ILE A 68 -45.18 -2.25 -1.65
C ILE A 68 -44.55 -2.09 -3.04
N LEU A 69 -43.68 -3.02 -3.42
CA LEU A 69 -42.95 -2.99 -4.69
C LEU A 69 -43.83 -3.21 -5.93
N ARG A 70 -45.02 -3.84 -5.79
CA ARG A 70 -45.96 -4.04 -6.92
C ARG A 70 -46.35 -2.73 -7.62
N ARG A 71 -46.33 -1.61 -6.89
CA ARG A 71 -46.63 -0.28 -7.42
C ARG A 71 -45.40 0.41 -8.03
N ASN A 72 -44.20 -0.08 -7.75
CA ASN A 72 -42.94 0.50 -8.18
C ASN A 72 -42.39 -0.25 -9.40
N ARG A 73 -42.61 0.31 -10.60
CA ARG A 73 -42.11 -0.24 -11.87
C ARG A 73 -40.71 0.25 -12.24
N SER A 74 -40.04 0.99 -11.35
CA SER A 74 -38.65 1.41 -11.60
C SER A 74 -37.71 0.20 -11.64
N GLU A 75 -36.52 0.40 -12.21
CA GLU A 75 -35.43 -0.57 -12.19
C GLU A 75 -35.13 -1.06 -10.75
N PHE A 76 -35.14 -0.16 -9.77
CA PHE A 76 -35.00 -0.52 -8.36
C PHE A 76 -36.11 -1.47 -7.90
N GLY A 77 -37.36 -1.11 -8.19
CA GLY A 77 -38.53 -1.90 -7.80
C GLY A 77 -38.48 -3.32 -8.36
N VAL A 78 -38.07 -3.47 -9.62
CA VAL A 78 -37.90 -4.77 -10.29
C VAL A 78 -36.79 -5.57 -9.61
N MET A 79 -35.57 -5.02 -9.52
CA MET A 79 -34.41 -5.74 -8.98
C MET A 79 -34.60 -6.14 -7.51
N TYR A 80 -35.12 -5.23 -6.68
CA TYR A 80 -35.40 -5.52 -5.28
C TYR A 80 -36.56 -6.52 -5.13
N SER A 81 -37.56 -6.49 -6.02
CA SER A 81 -38.60 -7.52 -6.05
C SER A 81 -38.05 -8.90 -6.39
N THR A 82 -37.14 -9.00 -7.35
CA THR A 82 -36.45 -10.25 -7.72
C THR A 82 -35.72 -10.82 -6.50
N LEU A 83 -34.96 -10.00 -5.77
CA LEU A 83 -34.31 -10.42 -4.53
C LEU A 83 -35.31 -10.95 -3.49
N MET A 84 -36.36 -10.17 -3.19
CA MET A 84 -37.36 -10.56 -2.18
C MET A 84 -38.12 -11.84 -2.57
N ARG A 85 -38.43 -12.03 -3.86
CA ARG A 85 -39.06 -13.26 -4.36
C ARG A 85 -38.12 -14.45 -4.23
N GLY A 86 -36.83 -14.29 -4.53
CA GLY A 86 -35.81 -15.32 -4.32
C GLY A 86 -35.72 -15.76 -2.85
N MET A 87 -35.76 -14.81 -1.91
CA MET A 87 -35.79 -15.08 -0.47
C MET A 87 -37.06 -15.78 0.04
N VAL A 88 -38.17 -15.70 -0.70
CA VAL A 88 -39.42 -16.42 -0.38
C VAL A 88 -39.40 -17.85 -0.98
N GLY A 89 -38.35 -18.20 -1.72
CA GLY A 89 -38.19 -19.43 -2.52
C GLY A 89 -38.68 -20.71 -1.82
N GLY A 90 -39.47 -21.50 -2.56
CA GLY A 90 -40.13 -22.74 -2.10
C GLY A 90 -41.63 -22.58 -1.78
N LEU A 91 -42.12 -21.36 -1.53
CA LEU A 91 -43.52 -21.08 -1.15
C LEU A 91 -44.33 -20.31 -2.20
N MET A 92 -43.78 -20.09 -3.40
CA MET A 92 -44.45 -19.39 -4.51
C MET A 92 -44.81 -20.36 -5.64
N GLU A 93 -45.94 -20.10 -6.32
CA GLU A 93 -46.41 -20.89 -7.48
C GLU A 93 -45.43 -20.90 -8.66
N LYS A 94 -44.62 -19.84 -8.80
CA LYS A 94 -43.53 -19.75 -9.79
C LYS A 94 -42.25 -19.31 -9.07
N PRO A 95 -41.32 -20.25 -8.78
CA PRO A 95 -40.03 -19.90 -8.20
C PRO A 95 -39.21 -19.07 -9.20
N ILE A 96 -38.34 -18.21 -8.69
CA ILE A 96 -37.38 -17.47 -9.52
C ILE A 96 -36.35 -18.43 -10.08
N GLU A 97 -35.95 -18.24 -11.33
CA GLU A 97 -34.92 -19.05 -11.96
C GLU A 97 -33.52 -18.62 -11.51
N ILE A 98 -32.57 -19.57 -11.51
CA ILE A 98 -31.16 -19.29 -11.17
C ILE A 98 -30.60 -18.19 -12.09
N GLY A 99 -30.98 -18.20 -13.37
CA GLY A 99 -30.54 -17.20 -14.36
C GLY A 99 -30.89 -15.76 -13.96
N ASP A 100 -32.10 -15.54 -13.44
CA ASP A 100 -32.53 -14.21 -12.97
C ASP A 100 -31.71 -13.73 -11.77
N LEU A 101 -31.37 -14.64 -10.85
CA LEU A 101 -30.52 -14.33 -9.70
C LEU A 101 -29.08 -14.04 -10.11
N LEU A 102 -28.53 -14.77 -11.08
CA LEU A 102 -27.21 -14.51 -11.64
C LEU A 102 -27.15 -13.18 -12.40
N GLU A 103 -28.20 -12.82 -13.15
CA GLU A 103 -28.29 -11.51 -13.80
C GLU A 103 -28.37 -10.38 -12.76
N LEU A 104 -29.21 -10.56 -11.74
CA LEU A 104 -29.32 -9.61 -10.62
C LEU A 104 -27.96 -9.44 -9.92
N ARG A 105 -27.24 -10.54 -9.66
CA ARG A 105 -25.90 -10.52 -9.08
C ARG A 105 -24.93 -9.69 -9.91
N LYS A 106 -24.91 -9.88 -11.24
CA LYS A 106 -24.05 -9.12 -12.16
C LYS A 106 -24.34 -7.61 -12.11
N ARG A 107 -25.62 -7.22 -12.04
CA ARG A 107 -26.01 -5.80 -11.96
C ARG A 107 -25.67 -5.16 -10.62
N LEU A 108 -25.63 -5.95 -9.54
CA LEU A 108 -25.40 -5.49 -8.18
C LEU A 108 -23.97 -5.74 -7.67
N LEU A 109 -23.02 -6.12 -8.53
CA LEU A 109 -21.60 -6.31 -8.17
C LEU A 109 -20.99 -5.18 -7.31
N PRO A 110 -21.30 -3.88 -7.54
CA PRO A 110 -20.77 -2.81 -6.70
C PRO A 110 -21.28 -2.80 -5.26
N TYR A 111 -22.36 -3.53 -4.94
CA TYR A 111 -23.04 -3.49 -3.65
C TYR A 111 -22.88 -4.82 -2.91
N LYS A 112 -21.84 -4.88 -2.07
CA LYS A 112 -21.39 -6.11 -1.42
C LYS A 112 -22.47 -6.80 -0.59
N THR A 113 -23.28 -6.06 0.17
CA THR A 113 -24.32 -6.69 1.00
C THR A 113 -25.36 -7.41 0.15
N PHE A 114 -25.65 -6.92 -1.05
CA PHE A 114 -26.58 -7.56 -1.98
C PHE A 114 -25.97 -8.78 -2.64
N VAL A 115 -24.70 -8.70 -3.08
CA VAL A 115 -23.99 -9.85 -3.65
C VAL A 115 -23.94 -10.99 -2.64
N GLY A 116 -23.56 -10.72 -1.39
CA GLY A 116 -23.53 -11.73 -0.33
C GLY A 116 -24.91 -12.34 -0.03
N GLN A 117 -25.98 -11.55 -0.11
CA GLN A 117 -27.35 -12.08 0.03
C GLN A 117 -27.73 -12.98 -1.14
N ILE A 118 -27.37 -12.63 -2.37
CA ILE A 118 -27.66 -13.44 -3.56
C ILE A 118 -26.84 -14.73 -3.54
N ASP A 119 -25.56 -14.66 -3.17
CA ASP A 119 -24.70 -15.84 -3.05
C ASP A 119 -25.25 -16.81 -2.00
N ALA A 120 -25.65 -16.31 -0.83
CA ALA A 120 -26.29 -17.13 0.20
C ALA A 120 -27.62 -17.76 -0.28
N LEU A 121 -28.40 -17.04 -1.10
CA LEU A 121 -29.62 -17.59 -1.69
C LEU A 121 -29.33 -18.70 -2.69
N LEU A 122 -28.35 -18.48 -3.56
CA LEU A 122 -27.92 -19.45 -4.57
C LEU A 122 -27.40 -20.75 -3.94
N GLU A 123 -26.64 -20.65 -2.84
CA GLU A 123 -26.11 -21.81 -2.11
C GLU A 123 -27.21 -22.57 -1.35
N SER A 124 -28.27 -21.88 -0.92
CA SER A 124 -29.37 -22.48 -0.16
C SER A 124 -30.36 -23.25 -1.05
N ALA A 125 -31.09 -24.20 -0.46
CA ALA A 125 -32.22 -24.82 -1.13
C ALA A 125 -33.30 -23.76 -1.48
N PRO A 126 -33.95 -23.83 -2.65
CA PRO A 126 -33.97 -24.95 -3.61
C PRO A 126 -32.85 -24.91 -4.68
N TYR A 127 -31.96 -23.91 -4.66
CA TYR A 127 -31.05 -23.65 -5.76
C TYR A 127 -29.78 -24.50 -5.72
N SER A 128 -29.18 -24.66 -4.54
CA SER A 128 -27.97 -25.49 -4.30
C SER A 128 -26.86 -25.27 -5.34
N PHE A 129 -26.71 -24.02 -5.78
CA PHE A 129 -25.75 -23.60 -6.80
C PHE A 129 -24.39 -23.32 -6.17
N ASP A 130 -23.32 -23.86 -6.77
CA ASP A 130 -21.96 -23.63 -6.31
C ASP A 130 -21.43 -22.25 -6.76
N THR A 131 -21.46 -21.29 -5.83
CA THR A 131 -20.95 -19.93 -6.02
C THR A 131 -19.43 -19.87 -6.12
N SER A 132 -18.70 -20.94 -5.79
CA SER A 132 -17.24 -20.97 -5.91
C SER A 132 -16.79 -20.80 -7.36
N SER A 133 -17.60 -21.25 -8.31
CA SER A 133 -17.43 -21.06 -9.76
C SER A 133 -17.47 -19.58 -10.20
N LEU A 134 -18.03 -18.70 -9.37
CA LEU A 134 -18.14 -17.27 -9.65
C LEU A 134 -16.95 -16.46 -9.09
N LYS A 135 -16.05 -17.11 -8.35
CA LYS A 135 -14.85 -16.48 -7.81
C LYS A 135 -13.80 -16.34 -8.92
N THR A 136 -13.14 -15.21 -8.94
CA THR A 136 -12.08 -14.91 -9.91
C THR A 136 -10.73 -15.02 -9.21
N ARG A 137 -9.75 -15.68 -9.84
CA ARG A 137 -8.36 -15.67 -9.35
C ARG A 137 -7.52 -14.72 -10.20
N TYR A 138 -6.61 -14.01 -9.55
CA TYR A 138 -5.60 -13.18 -10.20
C TYR A 138 -4.21 -13.60 -9.75
N MET A 139 -3.28 -13.70 -10.69
CA MET A 139 -1.88 -14.02 -10.39
C MET A 139 -1.07 -12.72 -10.34
N TRP A 140 -0.66 -12.30 -9.15
CA TRP A 140 0.30 -11.21 -8.99
C TRP A 140 1.70 -11.82 -8.87
N ASN A 141 2.46 -11.77 -9.96
CA ASN A 141 3.73 -12.48 -10.13
C ASN A 141 3.56 -14.00 -9.93
N ASP A 142 3.91 -14.52 -8.77
CA ASP A 142 3.79 -15.94 -8.38
C ASP A 142 2.77 -16.17 -7.25
N ILE A 143 2.02 -15.12 -6.85
CA ILE A 143 1.02 -15.18 -5.78
C ILE A 143 -0.39 -15.17 -6.38
N ALA A 144 -1.15 -16.25 -6.14
CA ALA A 144 -2.56 -16.33 -6.52
C ALA A 144 -3.44 -15.65 -5.46
N ILE A 145 -4.25 -14.68 -5.91
CA ILE A 145 -5.19 -13.93 -5.07
C ILE A 145 -6.62 -14.28 -5.51
N GLY A 146 -7.45 -14.69 -4.56
CA GLY A 146 -8.88 -14.92 -4.77
C GLY A 146 -9.72 -13.65 -4.60
N PHE A 147 -10.58 -13.38 -5.58
CA PHE A 147 -11.61 -12.33 -5.52
C PHE A 147 -13.00 -12.95 -5.64
N ARG A 148 -14.01 -12.31 -5.03
CA ARG A 148 -15.38 -12.84 -5.07
C ARG A 148 -16.05 -12.69 -6.44
N ASN A 149 -15.53 -11.77 -7.25
CA ASN A 149 -16.02 -11.45 -8.58
C ASN A 149 -14.97 -10.60 -9.35
N ASP A 150 -15.20 -10.44 -10.65
CA ASP A 150 -14.35 -9.63 -11.52
C ASP A 150 -14.30 -8.15 -11.12
N PHE A 151 -15.39 -7.59 -10.56
CA PHE A 151 -15.42 -6.19 -10.16
C PHE A 151 -14.44 -5.89 -9.03
N GLU A 152 -14.31 -6.79 -8.03
CA GLU A 152 -13.31 -6.66 -6.97
C GLU A 152 -11.88 -6.79 -7.50
N ARG A 153 -11.64 -7.71 -8.45
CA ARG A 153 -10.35 -7.83 -9.14
C ARG A 153 -10.01 -6.52 -9.85
N ASP A 154 -10.94 -5.96 -10.60
CA ASP A 154 -10.70 -4.74 -11.37
C ASP A 154 -10.45 -3.54 -10.45
N GLN A 155 -11.16 -3.44 -9.32
CA GLN A 155 -10.86 -2.45 -8.28
C GLN A 155 -9.45 -2.60 -7.70
N PHE A 156 -8.99 -3.82 -7.47
CA PHE A 156 -7.64 -4.09 -7.02
C PHE A 156 -6.59 -3.63 -8.05
N LEU A 157 -6.81 -3.91 -9.35
CA LEU A 157 -5.95 -3.45 -10.44
C LEU A 157 -5.91 -1.91 -10.56
N GLU A 158 -7.01 -1.23 -10.21
CA GLU A 158 -7.07 0.23 -10.09
C GLU A 158 -6.38 0.78 -8.83
N GLY A 159 -5.89 -0.08 -7.93
CA GLY A 159 -5.19 0.30 -6.71
C GLY A 159 -6.08 0.53 -5.48
N LYS A 160 -7.34 0.05 -5.50
CA LYS A 160 -8.25 0.12 -4.35
C LYS A 160 -8.09 -1.15 -3.51
N ALA A 161 -7.87 -0.97 -2.21
CA ALA A 161 -7.77 -2.10 -1.29
C ALA A 161 -9.13 -2.78 -1.11
N PRO A 162 -9.17 -4.13 -1.01
CA PRO A 162 -10.37 -4.83 -0.61
C PRO A 162 -10.84 -4.33 0.76
N GLN A 163 -12.15 -4.16 0.92
CA GLN A 163 -12.73 -3.74 2.20
C GLN A 163 -13.05 -4.90 3.15
N ASP A 164 -12.95 -6.14 2.67
CA ASP A 164 -13.34 -7.31 3.43
C ASP A 164 -12.15 -7.83 4.23
N GLY A 165 -12.43 -8.59 5.29
CA GLY A 165 -11.41 -9.35 5.99
C GLY A 165 -11.16 -10.71 5.33
N GLY A 166 -10.04 -11.33 5.68
CA GLY A 166 -9.66 -12.65 5.21
C GLY A 166 -8.35 -12.62 4.45
N TYR A 167 -7.78 -13.81 4.26
CA TYR A 167 -6.43 -13.98 3.75
C TYR A 167 -6.17 -13.27 2.42
N ASP A 168 -7.02 -13.50 1.40
CA ASP A 168 -6.86 -12.86 0.09
C ASP A 168 -6.91 -11.32 0.17
N ALA A 169 -7.76 -10.78 1.05
CA ALA A 169 -7.90 -9.35 1.25
C ALA A 169 -6.68 -8.76 1.97
N ASP A 170 -6.11 -9.48 2.95
CA ASP A 170 -4.89 -9.10 3.64
C ASP A 170 -3.71 -9.09 2.67
N ILE A 171 -3.51 -10.15 1.87
CA ILE A 171 -2.48 -10.21 0.83
C ILE A 171 -2.62 -9.05 -0.14
N ALA A 172 -3.81 -8.86 -0.72
CA ALA A 172 -4.06 -7.79 -1.69
C ALA A 172 -3.76 -6.40 -1.09
N THR A 173 -4.10 -6.19 0.19
CA THR A 173 -3.78 -4.96 0.91
C THR A 173 -2.28 -4.76 1.09
N PHE A 174 -1.53 -5.81 1.43
CA PHE A 174 -0.07 -5.74 1.53
C PHE A 174 0.60 -5.53 0.18
N ILE A 175 0.16 -6.21 -0.88
CA ILE A 175 0.67 -6.01 -2.24
C ILE A 175 0.49 -4.56 -2.68
N LEU A 176 -0.70 -3.99 -2.50
CA LEU A 176 -0.94 -2.58 -2.83
C LEU A 176 -0.05 -1.64 -1.99
N LYS A 177 0.23 -1.95 -0.72
CA LYS A 177 1.17 -1.16 0.10
C LYS A 177 2.59 -1.24 -0.45
N VAL A 178 3.05 -2.43 -0.85
CA VAL A 178 4.38 -2.65 -1.46
C VAL A 178 4.48 -1.86 -2.76
N GLU A 179 3.54 -2.03 -3.70
CA GLU A 179 3.53 -1.33 -4.99
C GLU A 179 3.52 0.19 -4.82
N ASN A 180 2.69 0.72 -3.93
CA ASN A 180 2.63 2.15 -3.66
C ASN A 180 3.94 2.69 -3.06
N LYS A 181 4.58 1.93 -2.15
CA LYS A 181 5.88 2.33 -1.57
C LYS A 181 6.99 2.27 -2.60
N LYS A 182 7.03 1.20 -3.42
CA LYS A 182 7.97 1.04 -4.54
C LYS A 182 7.84 2.19 -5.53
N LYS A 183 6.63 2.47 -6.03
CA LYS A 183 6.36 3.60 -6.93
C LYS A 183 6.81 4.96 -6.35
N ARG A 184 6.56 5.20 -5.06
CA ARG A 184 6.98 6.42 -4.36
C ARG A 184 8.48 6.51 -4.13
N LEU A 185 9.18 5.38 -4.02
CA LEU A 185 10.64 5.31 -3.92
C LEU A 185 11.26 5.62 -5.28
N LEU A 186 10.82 4.93 -6.32
CA LEU A 186 11.26 5.12 -7.70
C LEU A 186 11.05 6.57 -8.15
N SER A 187 9.87 7.15 -7.89
CA SER A 187 9.60 8.56 -8.17
C SER A 187 10.54 9.52 -7.43
N LEU A 188 10.95 9.20 -6.20
CA LEU A 188 11.91 10.02 -5.47
C LEU A 188 13.31 9.93 -6.09
N ILE A 189 13.75 8.71 -6.44
CA ILE A 189 15.05 8.49 -7.08
C ILE A 189 15.11 9.20 -8.43
N LYS A 190 14.06 9.07 -9.26
CA LYS A 190 13.97 9.76 -10.57
C LYS A 190 14.04 11.28 -10.46
N SER A 191 13.39 11.86 -9.46
CA SER A 191 13.25 13.32 -9.36
C SER A 191 14.36 13.99 -8.55
N LYS A 192 14.89 13.33 -7.52
CA LYS A 192 15.83 13.90 -6.55
C LYS A 192 16.82 12.82 -6.05
N PRO A 193 17.71 12.31 -6.91
CA PRO A 193 18.62 11.20 -6.57
C PRO A 193 19.55 11.52 -5.39
N THR A 194 19.93 12.78 -5.22
CA THR A 194 20.83 13.25 -4.16
C THR A 194 20.18 13.33 -2.77
N LYS A 195 18.88 13.03 -2.63
CA LYS A 195 18.16 12.99 -1.34
C LYS A 195 18.42 11.70 -0.56
N ILE A 196 19.69 11.35 -0.34
CA ILE A 196 20.18 10.09 0.25
C ILE A 196 19.41 9.67 1.50
N VAL A 197 19.31 10.57 2.49
CA VAL A 197 18.65 10.26 3.77
C VAL A 197 17.16 9.96 3.58
N CYS A 198 16.49 10.66 2.66
CA CYS A 198 15.07 10.42 2.39
C CYS A 198 14.86 9.13 1.59
N ILE A 199 15.77 8.82 0.67
CA ILE A 199 15.74 7.58 -0.12
C ILE A 199 15.98 6.40 0.81
N SER A 200 17.06 6.40 1.60
CA SER A 200 17.37 5.38 2.60
C SER A 200 16.18 5.08 3.52
N LYS A 201 15.54 6.11 4.10
CA LYS A 201 14.32 5.93 4.92
C LYS A 201 13.13 5.32 4.15
N LYS A 202 13.01 5.57 2.85
CA LYS A 202 11.94 4.97 2.02
C LYS A 202 12.26 3.52 1.65
N VAL A 203 13.53 3.21 1.43
CA VAL A 203 14.03 1.84 1.21
C VAL A 203 13.75 1.00 2.46
N GLU A 204 14.10 1.49 3.66
CA GLU A 204 13.79 0.83 4.93
C GLU A 204 12.29 0.56 5.08
N LYS A 205 11.45 1.56 4.83
CA LYS A 205 9.99 1.42 4.89
C LYS A 205 9.44 0.43 3.86
N LEU A 206 10.09 0.26 2.71
CA LEU A 206 9.71 -0.72 1.70
C LEU A 206 10.07 -2.12 2.20
N LEU A 207 11.30 -2.31 2.67
CA LEU A 207 11.80 -3.56 3.25
C LEU A 207 10.90 -4.05 4.39
N GLU A 208 10.60 -3.19 5.37
CA GLU A 208 9.67 -3.51 6.47
C GLU A 208 8.28 -3.98 5.98
N THR A 209 7.83 -3.50 4.81
CA THR A 209 6.53 -3.90 4.25
C THR A 209 6.63 -5.21 3.49
N LEU A 210 7.76 -5.46 2.83
CA LEU A 210 8.06 -6.74 2.18
C LEU A 210 8.22 -7.85 3.22
N ASP A 211 8.93 -7.60 4.33
CA ASP A 211 9.07 -8.55 5.43
C ASP A 211 7.71 -8.93 6.02
N ARG A 212 6.84 -7.93 6.24
CA ARG A 212 5.47 -8.19 6.71
C ARG A 212 4.65 -8.98 5.69
N LEU A 213 4.79 -8.70 4.40
CA LEU A 213 4.14 -9.48 3.35
C LEU A 213 4.64 -10.93 3.37
N LYS A 214 5.96 -11.14 3.48
CA LYS A 214 6.57 -12.48 3.61
C LYS A 214 6.04 -13.23 4.82
N VAL A 215 5.90 -12.58 5.98
CA VAL A 215 5.29 -13.19 7.17
C VAL A 215 3.85 -13.64 6.89
N VAL A 216 3.01 -12.78 6.31
CA VAL A 216 1.60 -13.12 5.99
C VAL A 216 1.51 -14.28 4.99
N LEU A 217 2.41 -14.32 4.00
CA LEU A 217 2.47 -15.42 3.04
C LEU A 217 2.91 -16.73 3.71
N ASN A 218 3.93 -16.68 4.57
CA ASN A 218 4.44 -17.84 5.30
C ASN A 218 3.42 -18.40 6.31
N GLU A 219 2.64 -17.54 6.98
CA GLU A 219 1.54 -17.94 7.86
C GLU A 219 0.49 -18.81 7.13
N ASN A 220 0.44 -18.71 5.80
CA ASN A 220 -0.51 -19.40 4.94
C ASN A 220 0.16 -20.38 3.96
N LEU A 221 1.43 -20.74 4.23
CA LEU A 221 2.20 -21.71 3.44
C LEU A 221 2.35 -21.33 1.96
N VAL A 222 2.36 -20.03 1.66
CA VAL A 222 2.62 -19.52 0.31
C VAL A 222 4.06 -19.04 0.23
N GLU A 223 4.86 -19.69 -0.61
CA GLU A 223 6.22 -19.25 -0.93
C GLU A 223 6.20 -18.41 -2.21
N SER A 224 6.92 -17.28 -2.20
CA SER A 224 7.03 -16.38 -3.36
C SER A 224 8.50 -16.09 -3.63
N ALA A 225 9.01 -16.64 -4.73
CA ALA A 225 10.34 -16.34 -5.25
C ALA A 225 10.46 -14.86 -5.64
N TYR A 226 9.37 -14.24 -6.09
CA TYR A 226 9.31 -12.81 -6.37
C TYR A 226 9.56 -11.97 -5.11
N VAL A 227 8.86 -12.26 -4.01
CA VAL A 227 8.98 -11.50 -2.76
C VAL A 227 10.39 -11.65 -2.17
N GLU A 228 10.95 -12.86 -2.15
CA GLU A 228 12.33 -13.09 -1.69
C GLU A 228 13.34 -12.29 -2.51
N LYS A 229 13.23 -12.34 -3.84
CA LYS A 229 14.10 -11.57 -4.72
C LYS A 229 13.96 -10.07 -4.48
N MET A 230 12.74 -9.57 -4.33
CA MET A 230 12.48 -8.15 -4.08
C MET A 230 13.04 -7.70 -2.72
N ILE A 231 13.01 -8.57 -1.70
CA ILE A 231 13.65 -8.32 -0.40
C ILE A 231 15.16 -8.17 -0.59
N ASN A 232 15.83 -9.16 -1.19
CA ASN A 232 17.28 -9.13 -1.42
C ASN A 232 17.70 -7.90 -2.24
N ASP A 233 17.00 -7.61 -3.34
CA ASP A 233 17.24 -6.42 -4.17
C ASP A 233 17.08 -5.12 -3.35
N THR A 234 16.14 -5.08 -2.41
CA THR A 234 15.90 -3.92 -1.53
C THR A 234 16.97 -3.80 -0.44
N GLU A 235 17.48 -4.91 0.07
CA GLU A 235 18.60 -4.96 1.03
C GLU A 235 19.91 -4.47 0.40
N GLU A 236 20.22 -4.91 -0.83
CA GLU A 236 21.37 -4.41 -1.57
C GLU A 236 21.29 -2.90 -1.79
N LEU A 237 20.11 -2.40 -2.19
CA LEU A 237 19.87 -0.97 -2.35
C LEU A 237 20.00 -0.21 -1.01
N LYS A 238 19.57 -0.82 0.10
CA LYS A 238 19.71 -0.24 1.44
C LYS A 238 21.18 -0.11 1.82
N ALA A 239 21.97 -1.17 1.64
CA ALA A 239 23.40 -1.17 1.92
C ALA A 239 24.13 -0.07 1.12
N TYR A 240 23.83 0.05 -0.17
CA TYR A 240 24.39 1.09 -1.02
C TYR A 240 24.13 2.51 -0.49
N TYR A 241 22.87 2.83 -0.17
CA TYR A 241 22.54 4.17 0.35
C TYR A 241 23.05 4.41 1.78
N LEU A 242 23.28 3.37 2.58
CA LEU A 242 23.95 3.48 3.87
C LEU A 242 25.42 3.87 3.67
N ASN A 243 26.13 3.22 2.74
CA ASN A 243 27.53 3.55 2.44
C ASN A 243 27.67 4.99 1.93
N ILE A 244 26.74 5.45 1.08
CA ILE A 244 26.71 6.85 0.63
C ILE A 244 26.39 7.81 1.79
N ALA A 245 25.48 7.43 2.68
CA ALA A 245 25.17 8.24 3.86
C ALA A 245 26.36 8.35 4.82
N GLU A 246 27.15 7.29 4.95
CA GLU A 246 28.39 7.30 5.73
C GLU A 246 29.46 8.16 5.05
N PHE A 247 29.65 8.04 3.74
CA PHE A 247 30.52 8.92 2.97
C PHE A 247 30.13 10.39 3.17
N LYS A 248 28.83 10.73 3.09
CA LYS A 248 28.33 12.08 3.36
C LYS A 248 28.70 12.61 4.76
N ARG A 249 28.80 11.74 5.77
CA ARG A 249 29.10 12.10 7.16
C ARG A 249 30.60 12.21 7.42
N CYS A 250 31.38 11.29 6.88
CA CYS A 250 32.78 11.07 7.27
C CYS A 250 33.79 11.23 6.13
N LEU A 251 33.34 11.44 4.90
CA LEU A 251 34.14 11.45 3.66
C LEU A 251 35.01 10.20 3.47
N LYS A 252 34.60 9.09 4.08
CA LYS A 252 35.23 7.79 3.87
C LYS A 252 34.56 7.12 2.69
N TRP A 253 35.28 7.02 1.58
CA TRP A 253 34.82 6.31 0.40
C TRP A 253 34.97 4.81 0.65
N ASP A 254 33.94 4.06 0.29
CA ASP A 254 33.93 2.60 0.36
C ASP A 254 33.94 2.07 -1.07
N ASP A 255 34.88 1.18 -1.38
CA ASP A 255 35.05 0.62 -2.73
C ASP A 255 33.79 -0.12 -3.22
N SER A 256 32.93 -0.57 -2.30
CA SER A 256 31.63 -1.15 -2.65
C SER A 256 30.66 -0.15 -3.31
N ILE A 257 30.88 1.16 -3.15
CA ILE A 257 30.10 2.20 -3.84
C ILE A 257 30.41 2.18 -5.34
N ASP A 258 31.68 2.01 -5.71
CA ASP A 258 32.11 1.97 -7.11
C ASP A 258 31.73 0.65 -7.80
N GLY A 259 31.77 -0.46 -7.05
CA GLY A 259 31.41 -1.80 -7.52
C GLY A 259 29.92 -2.10 -7.51
N PHE A 260 29.07 -1.18 -7.03
CA PHE A 260 27.64 -1.42 -6.90
C PHE A 260 26.96 -1.65 -8.25
N LYS A 261 26.19 -2.74 -8.35
CA LYS A 261 25.35 -3.04 -9.50
C LYS A 261 23.89 -2.86 -9.10
N VAL A 262 23.15 -2.08 -9.88
CA VAL A 262 21.74 -1.82 -9.58
C VAL A 262 20.93 -3.13 -9.73
N PRO A 263 20.23 -3.57 -8.67
CA PRO A 263 19.44 -4.80 -8.73
C PRO A 263 18.32 -4.71 -9.76
N LEU A 264 17.92 -5.87 -10.30
CA LEU A 264 16.95 -5.94 -11.40
C LEU A 264 15.61 -5.26 -11.07
N SER A 265 15.16 -5.34 -9.82
CA SER A 265 13.90 -4.73 -9.38
C SER A 265 13.88 -3.20 -9.42
N PHE A 266 15.05 -2.56 -9.56
CA PHE A 266 15.24 -1.11 -9.61
C PHE A 266 15.94 -0.64 -10.89
N LYS A 267 16.07 -1.52 -11.90
CA LYS A 267 16.81 -1.25 -13.14
C LYS A 267 16.32 0.01 -13.87
N GLU A 268 15.02 0.33 -13.78
CA GLU A 268 14.43 1.52 -14.41
C GLU A 268 14.93 2.86 -13.86
N VAL A 269 15.58 2.88 -12.69
CA VAL A 269 16.18 4.07 -12.08
C VAL A 269 17.70 3.98 -12.00
N GLU A 270 18.30 3.02 -12.70
CA GLU A 270 19.74 2.79 -12.69
C GLU A 270 20.55 4.06 -13.02
N PRO A 271 20.24 4.85 -14.06
CA PRO A 271 21.01 6.06 -14.36
C PRO A 271 21.03 7.04 -13.19
N GLN A 272 19.90 7.23 -12.52
CA GLN A 272 19.79 8.17 -11.40
C GLN A 272 20.43 7.63 -10.13
N ILE A 273 20.45 6.31 -9.93
CA ILE A 273 21.19 5.70 -8.82
C ILE A 273 22.69 5.89 -9.03
N LEU A 274 23.18 5.57 -10.23
CA LEU A 274 24.60 5.69 -10.56
C LEU A 274 25.05 7.15 -10.59
N GLU A 275 24.21 8.10 -11.02
CA GLU A 275 24.51 9.54 -10.96
C GLU A 275 24.83 10.01 -9.53
N VAL A 276 24.28 9.37 -8.49
CA VAL A 276 24.61 9.72 -7.10
C VAL A 276 26.08 9.48 -6.78
N ARG A 277 26.72 8.49 -7.40
CA ARG A 277 28.15 8.25 -7.24
C ARG A 277 28.97 9.45 -7.69
N ASP A 278 28.55 10.08 -8.78
CA ASP A 278 29.30 11.13 -9.46
C ASP A 278 28.89 12.53 -8.95
N ASP A 279 27.61 12.75 -8.65
CA ASP A 279 27.07 14.01 -8.13
C ASP A 279 27.18 14.09 -6.60
N LEU A 280 28.31 14.63 -6.12
CA LEU A 280 28.58 14.83 -4.70
C LEU A 280 27.84 16.02 -4.06
N SER A 281 26.84 16.62 -4.73
CA SER A 281 26.08 17.76 -4.20
C SER A 281 25.35 17.48 -2.87
N TYR A 282 25.15 16.20 -2.52
CA TYR A 282 24.57 15.79 -1.24
C TYR A 282 25.53 15.98 -0.04
N VAL A 283 26.82 16.21 -0.29
CA VAL A 283 27.83 16.49 0.73
C VAL A 283 27.77 17.97 1.13
N SER A 284 27.52 18.25 2.41
CA SER A 284 27.44 19.65 2.86
C SER A 284 28.82 20.31 2.88
N ARG A 285 28.91 21.59 2.48
CA ARG A 285 30.13 22.41 2.61
C ARG A 285 30.66 22.45 4.06
N LYS A 286 29.78 22.32 5.05
CA LYS A 286 30.16 22.26 6.47
C LYS A 286 30.89 20.96 6.81
N CYS A 287 30.41 19.80 6.34
CA CYS A 287 31.11 18.52 6.49
C CYS A 287 32.48 18.58 5.81
N LEU A 288 32.54 19.15 4.60
CA LEU A 288 33.79 19.33 3.86
C LEU A 288 34.81 20.14 4.65
N ARG A 289 34.42 21.33 5.13
CA ARG A 289 35.28 22.17 5.99
C ARG A 289 35.73 21.42 7.23
N GLY A 290 34.83 20.71 7.91
CA GLY A 290 35.19 19.96 9.11
C GLY A 290 36.20 18.84 8.85
N ALA A 291 36.06 18.11 7.74
CA ALA A 291 37.02 17.07 7.36
C ALA A 291 38.37 17.65 6.94
N LEU A 292 38.37 18.74 6.18
CA LEU A 292 39.57 19.51 5.83
C LEU A 292 40.30 20.02 7.06
N SER A 293 39.58 20.64 8.01
CA SER A 293 40.16 21.13 9.25
C SER A 293 40.78 19.99 10.06
N LYS A 294 40.10 18.85 10.19
CA LYS A 294 40.66 17.67 10.88
C LYS A 294 41.89 17.10 10.18
N TYR A 295 41.88 17.06 8.85
CA TYR A 295 43.04 16.62 8.09
C TYR A 295 44.21 17.58 8.30
N LEU A 296 43.99 18.89 8.11
CA LEU A 296 45.02 19.91 8.33
C LEU A 296 45.55 19.89 9.76
N GLU A 297 44.68 19.77 10.77
CA GLU A 297 45.10 19.64 12.18
C GLU A 297 46.00 18.42 12.39
N LYS A 298 45.66 17.27 11.80
CA LYS A 298 46.46 16.05 11.91
C LYS A 298 47.78 16.13 11.15
N SER A 299 47.77 16.75 9.96
CA SER A 299 48.94 16.88 9.09
C SER A 299 49.91 17.96 9.57
N LEU A 300 49.41 19.00 10.24
CA LEU A 300 50.20 20.07 10.84
C LEU A 300 50.62 19.77 12.28
N GLN A 301 50.11 18.70 12.88
CA GLN A 301 50.57 18.26 14.20
C GLN A 301 52.02 17.77 14.10
N PRO A 302 52.97 18.41 14.83
CA PRO A 302 54.36 18.01 14.77
C PRO A 302 54.52 16.60 15.35
N THR A 303 55.11 15.69 14.55
CA THR A 303 55.32 14.27 14.90
C THR A 303 56.30 14.05 16.05
N LYS A 304 57.09 15.06 16.40
CA LYS A 304 57.95 15.10 17.59
C LYS A 304 57.71 16.40 18.35
N PRO A 305 57.78 16.39 19.69
CA PRO A 305 57.57 17.60 20.49
C PRO A 305 58.57 18.70 20.09
N ALA A 306 58.06 19.92 20.00
CA ALA A 306 58.80 21.10 19.57
C ALA A 306 60.07 21.30 20.42
N ILE A 307 61.21 21.49 19.75
CA ILE A 307 62.44 21.99 20.39
C ILE A 307 62.08 23.37 20.95
N LYS A 308 62.23 23.56 22.26
CA LYS A 308 62.06 24.88 22.90
C LYS A 308 63.25 25.77 22.51
N VAL A 309 63.21 26.34 21.32
CA VAL A 309 64.19 27.36 20.91
C VAL A 309 63.71 28.71 21.45
N PRO A 310 64.56 29.49 22.15
CA PRO A 310 64.19 30.83 22.58
C PRO A 310 63.87 31.71 21.35
N PHE A 311 62.74 32.43 21.40
CA PHE A 311 62.30 33.33 20.34
C PHE A 311 63.26 34.53 20.26
N ILE A 312 64.27 34.44 19.40
CA ILE A 312 65.18 35.54 19.07
C ILE A 312 64.92 35.95 17.61
N PRO A 313 64.73 37.25 17.29
CA PRO A 313 64.34 37.73 15.97
C PRO A 313 65.22 37.27 14.80
N VAL A 314 66.49 36.94 15.07
CA VAL A 314 67.50 36.56 14.08
C VAL A 314 67.30 35.13 13.54
N LEU A 315 66.53 34.27 14.22
CA LEU A 315 66.34 32.87 13.85
C LEU A 315 65.20 32.62 12.84
N PHE A 316 64.39 33.63 12.50
CA PHE A 316 63.23 33.44 11.60
C PHE A 316 63.63 33.08 10.17
N ASP A 317 64.71 33.65 9.65
CA ASP A 317 65.20 33.33 8.30
C ASP A 317 65.74 31.90 8.22
N VAL A 318 66.38 31.42 9.29
CA VAL A 318 66.95 30.06 9.34
C VAL A 318 65.86 29.01 9.60
N ALA A 319 64.77 29.37 10.29
CA ALA A 319 63.69 28.45 10.63
C ALA A 319 62.99 27.86 9.40
N ARG A 320 62.98 28.58 8.27
CA ARG A 320 62.37 28.10 7.02
C ARG A 320 63.02 26.81 6.50
N ASP A 321 64.32 26.66 6.70
CA ASP A 321 65.09 25.50 6.24
C ASP A 321 64.84 24.24 7.07
N TYR A 322 64.25 24.38 8.27
CA TYR A 322 63.93 23.28 9.18
C TYR A 322 62.46 22.85 9.14
N ILE A 323 61.61 23.52 8.36
CA ILE A 323 60.21 23.12 8.19
C ILE A 323 60.12 22.13 7.04
N SER A 324 60.06 20.84 7.36
CA SER A 324 59.71 19.80 6.40
C SER A 324 58.19 19.69 6.28
N TYR A 325 57.65 20.10 5.13
CA TYR A 325 56.23 19.88 4.84
C TYR A 325 55.98 18.41 4.50
N PRO A 326 54.82 17.84 4.90
CA PRO A 326 54.45 16.50 4.50
C PRO A 326 54.35 16.41 2.97
N ALA A 327 54.72 15.24 2.43
CA ALA A 327 54.53 14.95 1.01
C ALA A 327 53.04 14.97 0.63
N GLU A 328 52.74 15.24 -0.63
CA GLU A 328 51.37 15.26 -1.15
C GLU A 328 50.67 13.91 -0.92
N ASP A 329 49.55 13.92 -0.20
CA ASP A 329 48.71 12.74 0.00
C ASP A 329 47.79 12.57 -1.22
N LYS A 330 48.17 11.64 -2.11
CA LYS A 330 47.43 11.32 -3.34
C LYS A 330 45.96 10.99 -3.08
N ASN A 331 45.64 10.35 -1.96
CA ASN A 331 44.25 9.99 -1.65
C ASN A 331 43.39 11.23 -1.35
N MET A 332 43.97 12.22 -0.67
CA MET A 332 43.29 13.48 -0.38
C MET A 332 43.21 14.37 -1.61
N GLU A 333 44.24 14.38 -2.44
CA GLU A 333 44.22 15.10 -3.72
C GLU A 333 43.11 14.57 -4.64
N ASP A 334 42.98 13.24 -4.75
CA ASP A 334 41.90 12.59 -5.51
C ASP A 334 40.52 12.88 -4.92
N LEU A 335 40.39 12.86 -3.59
CA LEU A 335 39.15 13.25 -2.91
C LEU A 335 38.77 14.72 -3.22
N PHE A 336 39.73 15.64 -3.17
CA PHE A 336 39.49 17.06 -3.45
C PHE A 336 39.20 17.35 -4.92
N LYS A 337 39.83 16.61 -5.85
CA LYS A 337 39.50 16.63 -7.28
C LYS A 337 38.07 16.17 -7.51
N LYS A 338 37.67 15.03 -6.91
CA LYS A 338 36.28 14.51 -6.98
C LYS A 338 35.26 15.50 -6.40
N LEU A 339 35.62 16.27 -5.39
CA LEU A 339 34.74 17.26 -4.74
C LEU A 339 34.72 18.64 -5.44
N HIS A 340 35.41 18.80 -6.58
CA HIS A 340 35.53 20.07 -7.31
C HIS A 340 35.96 21.26 -6.41
N MET A 341 36.84 21.01 -5.44
CA MET A 341 37.32 22.05 -4.52
C MET A 341 38.43 22.92 -5.10
N PHE A 342 39.06 22.49 -6.19
CA PHE A 342 40.00 23.27 -6.97
C PHE A 342 39.34 23.61 -8.31
N LYS A 343 38.94 24.87 -8.46
CA LYS A 343 38.66 25.51 -9.75
C LYS A 343 39.69 26.60 -9.95
#